data_AF-A0A970N5K9-F1
#
_entry.id   AF-A0A970N5K9-F1
#
_cell.length_a   1.000
_cell.length_b   1.000
_cell.length_c   1.000
_cell.angle_alpha   90.00
_cell.angle_beta   90.00
_cell.angle_gamma   90.00
#
_symmetry.space_group_name_H-M   'P 1'
#
loop_
_entity.id
_entity.type
_entity.pdbx_description
1 polymer ?
#
loop_
_entity_poly.entity_id
_entity_poly.type
_entity_poly.pdbx_seq_one_letter_code
_entity_poly.pdbx_strand_id
1 'polypeptide(L)'
;MMTKDYSAGLAMEKSGRIISVFKGNTKYIGVGKVLLDLAIERGGCKLECNDVQMLRYIYGRNGFVPVSTSPLDENDIYYTILKANEDDENHGTRLIFWIFDKGLKEKYDSNKGEVHINFSKIKEFNAEDEAEEFRDSILQNICNPTEELKEYILKIIDDYIFSSK
;
A
#
# COMPACT_ATOMS: atom_id res chain seq x y z
N MET A 1 17.16 6.98 1.99
CA MET A 1 18.17 5.96 2.35
C MET A 1 18.54 5.18 1.11
N MET A 2 19.82 4.84 0.92
CA MET A 2 20.27 4.06 -0.24
C MET A 2 21.24 2.97 0.20
N THR A 3 21.29 1.90 -0.60
CA THR A 3 22.35 0.89 -0.57
C THR A 3 23.70 1.52 -0.93
N LYS A 4 24.80 0.92 -0.46
CA LYS A 4 26.16 1.46 -0.69
C LYS A 4 26.57 1.49 -2.16
N ASP A 5 26.04 0.57 -2.96
CA ASP A 5 26.26 0.51 -4.40
C ASP A 5 25.24 1.35 -5.18
N TYR A 6 24.39 2.10 -4.47
CA TYR A 6 23.32 2.94 -5.01
C TYR A 6 22.31 2.20 -5.89
N SER A 7 22.31 0.86 -5.85
CA SER A 7 21.50 0.01 -6.72
C SER A 7 20.06 -0.14 -6.25
N ALA A 8 19.75 0.32 -5.04
CA ALA A 8 18.42 0.29 -4.44
C ALA A 8 18.30 1.32 -3.31
N GLY A 9 17.07 1.73 -3.00
CA GLY A 9 16.83 2.72 -1.96
C GLY A 9 15.39 2.80 -1.48
N LEU A 10 15.23 3.55 -0.40
CA LEU A 10 13.99 3.83 0.30
C LEU A 10 13.88 5.34 0.53
N ALA A 11 12.78 5.93 0.08
CA ALA A 11 12.38 7.30 0.43
C ALA A 11 11.15 7.24 1.36
N MET A 12 11.23 7.92 2.48
CA MET A 12 10.18 7.94 3.50
C MET A 12 10.15 9.31 4.17
N GLU A 13 8.94 9.80 4.42
CA GLU A 13 8.71 11.03 5.16
C GLU A 13 8.75 10.82 6.67
N LYS A 14 8.85 11.92 7.42
CA LYS A 14 8.70 11.89 8.89
C LYS A 14 7.32 11.46 9.34
N SER A 15 6.30 11.62 8.49
CA SER A 15 4.91 11.21 8.72
C SER A 15 4.72 9.69 8.74
N GLY A 16 5.74 8.91 8.37
CA GLY A 16 5.63 7.47 8.16
C GLY A 16 5.14 7.09 6.76
N ARG A 17 4.93 8.06 5.85
CA ARG A 17 4.62 7.79 4.43
C ARG A 17 5.85 7.25 3.73
N ILE A 18 5.75 6.04 3.18
CA ILE A 18 6.76 5.44 2.30
C ILE A 18 6.48 5.94 0.89
N ILE A 19 7.33 6.83 0.40
CA ILE A 19 7.18 7.47 -0.91
C ILE A 19 7.69 6.56 -2.02
N SER A 20 8.78 5.83 -1.77
CA SER A 20 9.35 4.96 -2.79
C SER A 20 10.23 3.88 -2.17
N VAL A 21 10.07 2.66 -2.67
CA VAL A 21 11.05 1.58 -2.54
C VAL A 21 11.46 1.20 -3.95
N PHE A 22 12.71 1.47 -4.30
CA PHE A 22 13.21 1.18 -5.64
C PHE A 22 14.38 0.20 -5.59
N LYS A 23 14.44 -0.62 -6.62
CA LYS A 23 15.50 -1.58 -6.88
C LYS A 23 15.89 -1.44 -8.34
N GLY A 24 17.07 -0.90 -8.59
CA GLY A 24 17.73 -0.92 -9.89
C GLY A 24 18.40 -2.26 -10.17
N ASN A 25 19.44 -2.25 -10.99
CA ASN A 25 20.11 -3.47 -11.43
C ASN A 25 21.06 -4.02 -10.35
N THR A 26 20.48 -4.64 -9.32
CA THR A 26 21.21 -5.19 -8.18
C THR A 26 21.29 -6.72 -8.23
N LYS A 27 22.44 -7.27 -7.88
CA LYS A 27 22.67 -8.72 -7.74
C LYS A 27 22.05 -9.32 -6.49
N TYR A 28 21.58 -8.49 -5.55
CA TYR A 28 21.03 -8.94 -4.28
C TYR A 28 19.53 -9.26 -4.41
N ILE A 29 19.21 -10.54 -4.22
CA ILE A 29 17.83 -11.04 -4.21
C ILE A 29 17.14 -10.58 -2.92
N GLY A 30 15.86 -10.18 -3.02
CA GLY A 30 15.06 -9.82 -1.85
C GLY A 30 15.30 -8.41 -1.29
N VAL A 31 16.14 -7.59 -1.92
CA VAL A 31 16.45 -6.22 -1.46
C VAL A 31 15.20 -5.36 -1.23
N GLY A 32 14.18 -5.48 -2.09
CA GLY A 32 12.93 -4.72 -1.94
C GLY A 32 12.18 -5.09 -0.65
N LYS A 33 12.16 -6.38 -0.29
CA LYS A 33 11.56 -6.84 0.97
C LYS A 33 12.32 -6.27 2.16
N VAL A 34 13.65 -6.36 2.16
CA VAL A 34 14.47 -5.85 3.27
C VAL A 34 14.31 -4.34 3.43
N LEU A 35 14.21 -3.59 2.33
CA LEU A 35 13.96 -2.15 2.36
C LEU A 35 12.56 -1.81 2.90
N LEU A 36 11.53 -2.60 2.57
CA LEU A 36 10.19 -2.46 3.13
C LEU A 36 10.17 -2.77 4.63
N ASP A 37 10.77 -3.89 5.06
CA ASP A 37 10.89 -4.26 6.47
C ASP A 37 11.59 -3.13 7.27
N LEU A 38 12.68 -2.58 6.72
CA LEU A 38 13.42 -1.47 7.33
C LEU A 38 12.62 -0.17 7.37
N ALA A 39 11.76 0.08 6.37
CA ALA A 39 10.85 1.23 6.39
C ALA A 39 9.87 1.12 7.56
N ILE A 40 9.26 -0.06 7.71
CA ILE A 40 8.34 -0.38 8.80
C ILE A 40 9.02 -0.22 10.16
N GLU A 41 10.22 -0.78 10.34
CA GLU A 41 11.00 -0.64 11.59
C GLU A 41 11.28 0.83 11.96
N ARG A 42 11.26 1.73 10.98
CA ARG A 42 11.49 3.17 11.16
C ARG A 42 10.21 3.98 11.28
N GLY A 43 9.06 3.34 11.47
CA GLY A 43 7.76 3.98 11.59
C GLY A 43 7.03 4.17 10.28
N GLY A 44 7.45 3.51 9.20
CA GLY A 44 6.71 3.43 7.95
C GLY A 44 5.37 2.74 8.17
N CYS A 45 4.28 3.46 8.00
CA CYS A 45 2.92 2.99 8.32
C CYS A 45 1.92 3.22 7.20
N LYS A 46 2.31 3.90 6.11
CA LYS A 46 1.40 4.21 5.00
C LYS A 46 2.12 4.37 3.68
N LEU A 47 1.41 4.10 2.60
CA LEU A 47 1.86 4.34 1.23
C LEU A 47 0.67 4.43 0.28
N GLU A 48 0.95 4.79 -0.95
CA GLU A 48 0.02 4.72 -2.06
C GLU A 48 0.77 4.26 -3.30
N CYS A 49 0.07 3.58 -4.20
CA CYS A 49 0.67 3.09 -5.43
C CYS A 49 -0.35 2.94 -6.54
N ASN A 50 0.15 2.93 -7.77
CA ASN A 50 -0.67 2.58 -8.92
C ASN A 50 -1.26 1.17 -8.78
N ASP A 51 -2.42 1.03 -9.38
CA ASP A 51 -3.21 -0.17 -9.32
C ASP A 51 -2.67 -1.30 -10.22
N VAL A 52 -1.52 -1.86 -9.83
CA VAL A 52 -0.79 -2.88 -10.61
C VAL A 52 -0.66 -4.16 -9.80
N GLN A 53 -0.93 -5.31 -10.43
CA GLN A 53 -0.94 -6.62 -9.77
C GLN A 53 0.35 -6.90 -8.96
N MET A 54 1.51 -6.56 -9.52
CA MET A 54 2.80 -6.74 -8.84
C MET A 54 2.90 -5.92 -7.55
N LEU A 55 2.47 -4.66 -7.56
CA LEU A 55 2.53 -3.79 -6.39
C LEU A 55 1.54 -4.24 -5.32
N ARG A 56 0.32 -4.61 -5.72
CA ARG A 56 -0.68 -5.23 -4.83
C ARG A 56 -0.09 -6.46 -4.10
N TYR A 57 0.58 -7.32 -4.86
CA TYR A 57 1.22 -8.52 -4.30
C TYR A 57 2.34 -8.20 -3.32
N ILE A 58 3.24 -7.28 -3.69
CA ILE A 58 4.38 -6.89 -2.84
C ILE A 58 3.88 -6.29 -1.53
N TYR A 59 2.96 -5.31 -1.57
CA TYR A 59 2.51 -4.63 -0.36
C TYR A 59 1.64 -5.55 0.51
N GLY A 60 0.68 -6.26 -0.09
CA GLY A 60 -0.15 -7.22 0.64
C GLY A 60 0.67 -8.31 1.34
N ARG A 61 1.69 -8.86 0.67
CA ARG A 61 2.59 -9.88 1.27
C ARG A 61 3.45 -9.34 2.41
N ASN A 62 3.69 -8.04 2.46
CA ASN A 62 4.41 -7.39 3.55
C ASN A 62 3.48 -6.85 4.65
N GLY A 63 2.20 -7.20 4.63
CA GLY A 63 1.24 -6.88 5.69
C GLY A 63 0.61 -5.50 5.57
N PHE A 64 0.74 -4.85 4.40
CA PHE A 64 -0.04 -3.64 4.13
C PHE A 64 -1.48 -4.02 3.78
N VAL A 65 -2.41 -3.23 4.27
CA VAL A 65 -3.85 -3.37 4.03
C VAL A 65 -4.31 -2.17 3.21
N PRO A 66 -4.93 -2.37 2.04
CA PRO A 66 -5.49 -1.28 1.26
C PRO A 66 -6.81 -0.83 1.88
N VAL A 67 -7.03 0.47 1.92
CA VAL A 67 -8.17 1.08 2.64
C VAL A 67 -8.99 2.03 1.78
N SER A 68 -8.39 2.63 0.76
CA SER A 68 -9.09 3.50 -0.19
C SER A 68 -8.46 3.44 -1.59
N THR A 69 -9.24 3.87 -2.58
CA THR A 69 -8.74 4.09 -3.95
C THR A 69 -9.28 5.39 -4.52
N SER A 70 -8.55 5.98 -5.46
CA SER A 70 -9.01 7.09 -6.30
C SER A 70 -8.57 6.88 -7.75
N PRO A 71 -9.19 7.53 -8.74
CA PRO A 71 -8.55 7.70 -10.05
C PRO A 71 -7.22 8.47 -9.90
N LEU A 72 -6.28 8.23 -10.82
CA LEU A 72 -5.13 9.11 -11.02
C LEU A 72 -5.62 10.45 -11.57
N ASP A 73 -5.06 11.57 -11.08
CA ASP A 73 -5.32 12.87 -11.68
C ASP A 73 -4.77 12.88 -13.12
N GLU A 74 -5.64 13.18 -14.08
CA GLU A 74 -5.26 13.23 -15.49
C GLU A 74 -4.24 14.33 -15.81
N ASN A 75 -4.13 15.32 -14.91
CA ASN A 75 -3.15 16.40 -14.99
C ASN A 75 -1.81 16.03 -14.34
N ASP A 76 -1.71 14.87 -13.68
CA ASP A 76 -0.45 14.39 -13.14
C ASP A 76 0.50 14.01 -14.31
N ILE A 77 1.74 14.45 -14.20
CA ILE A 77 2.79 14.10 -15.14
C ILE A 77 3.01 12.58 -15.21
N TYR A 78 2.80 11.85 -14.10
CA TYR A 78 2.83 10.40 -14.07
C TYR A 78 1.68 9.78 -14.87
N TYR A 79 0.47 10.33 -14.82
CA TYR A 79 -0.64 9.88 -15.67
C TYR A 79 -0.28 10.06 -17.16
N THR A 80 0.29 11.21 -17.50
CA THR A 80 0.75 11.50 -18.86
C THR A 80 1.83 10.52 -19.33
N ILE A 81 2.79 10.19 -18.45
CA ILE A 81 3.85 9.21 -18.75
C ILE A 81 3.29 7.79 -18.90
N LEU A 82 2.38 7.37 -18.02
CA LEU A 82 1.75 6.06 -18.10
C LEU A 82 0.94 5.90 -19.40
N LYS A 83 0.18 6.94 -19.77
CA LYS A 83 -0.59 6.99 -21.01
C LYS A 83 0.30 7.00 -22.26
N ALA A 84 1.46 7.67 -22.21
CA ALA A 84 2.41 7.66 -23.31
C ALA A 84 3.10 6.30 -23.52
N ASN A 85 3.06 5.40 -22.53
CA ASN A 85 3.61 4.05 -22.57
C ASN A 85 2.51 2.98 -22.75
N GLU A 86 1.39 3.34 -23.40
CA GLU A 86 0.16 2.57 -23.65
C GLU A 86 0.33 1.14 -24.26
N ASP A 87 1.54 0.67 -24.55
CA ASP A 87 1.82 -0.70 -24.99
C ASP A 87 1.80 -1.74 -23.84
N ASP A 88 1.66 -1.32 -22.57
CA ASP A 88 1.61 -2.22 -21.42
C ASP A 88 0.22 -2.21 -20.76
N GLU A 89 -0.57 -3.26 -20.99
CA GLU A 89 -1.92 -3.51 -20.41
C GLU A 89 -1.93 -3.55 -18.86
N ASN A 90 -0.78 -3.29 -18.21
CA ASN A 90 -0.56 -3.35 -16.78
C ASN A 90 -0.55 -1.98 -16.07
N HIS A 91 -0.83 -0.87 -16.76
CA HIS A 91 -0.88 0.45 -16.13
C HIS A 91 -2.22 0.70 -15.43
N GLY A 92 -2.22 0.57 -14.10
CA GLY A 92 -3.38 0.93 -13.29
C GLY A 92 -3.64 2.43 -13.35
N THR A 93 -4.82 2.83 -13.84
CA THR A 93 -5.30 4.23 -13.89
C THR A 93 -5.85 4.73 -12.55
N ARG A 94 -5.60 3.97 -11.49
CA ARG A 94 -6.09 4.21 -10.13
C ARG A 94 -4.93 4.16 -9.16
N LEU A 95 -5.05 4.93 -8.09
CA LEU A 95 -4.21 4.83 -6.92
C LEU A 95 -4.91 3.95 -5.88
N ILE A 96 -4.12 3.11 -5.22
CA ILE A 96 -4.53 2.39 -4.01
C ILE A 96 -3.76 2.96 -2.84
N PHE A 97 -4.48 3.27 -1.78
CA PHE A 97 -3.96 3.80 -0.52
C PHE A 97 -3.90 2.68 0.52
N TRP A 98 -2.74 2.51 1.12
CA TRP A 98 -2.43 1.41 2.02
C TRP A 98 -1.98 1.89 3.39
N ILE A 99 -2.33 1.11 4.40
CA ILE A 99 -1.83 1.27 5.77
C ILE A 99 -1.07 0.03 6.19
N PHE A 100 -0.13 0.20 7.11
CA PHE A 100 0.52 -0.87 7.83
C PHE A 100 0.28 -0.68 9.32
N ASP A 101 -0.27 -1.72 9.95
CA ASP A 101 -0.39 -1.84 11.39
C ASP A 101 0.12 -3.21 11.83
N LYS A 102 0.90 -3.23 12.91
CA LYS A 102 1.54 -4.45 13.39
C LYS A 102 0.53 -5.48 13.88
N GLY A 103 -0.56 -5.04 14.53
CA GLY A 103 -1.64 -5.92 14.97
C GLY A 103 -2.40 -6.54 13.80
N LEU A 104 -2.62 -5.75 12.73
CA LEU A 104 -3.18 -6.26 11.46
C LEU A 104 -2.26 -7.27 10.80
N LYS A 105 -0.94 -7.01 10.79
CA LYS A 105 0.06 -7.93 10.25
C LYS A 105 0.11 -9.25 11.03
N GLU A 106 0.07 -9.20 12.36
CA GLU A 106 0.10 -10.42 13.18
C GLU A 106 -1.14 -11.29 12.93
N LYS A 107 -2.32 -10.67 12.76
CA LYS A 107 -3.52 -11.36 12.29
C LYS A 107 -3.33 -11.94 10.88
N TYR A 108 -2.72 -11.19 9.95
CA TYR A 108 -2.40 -11.68 8.60
C TYR A 108 -1.49 -12.91 8.61
N ASP A 109 -0.37 -12.86 9.34
CA ASP A 109 0.63 -13.95 9.41
C ASP A 109 0.04 -15.23 10.02
N SER A 110 -0.90 -15.09 10.97
CA SER A 110 -1.56 -16.23 11.61
C SER A 110 -2.43 -17.08 10.67
N ASN A 111 -2.83 -16.53 9.51
CA ASN A 111 -3.74 -17.16 8.56
C ASN A 111 -3.06 -17.85 7.35
N LYS A 112 -1.73 -18.06 7.40
CA LYS A 112 -0.96 -18.97 6.50
C LYS A 112 -1.30 -18.92 4.98
N GLY A 113 -1.33 -17.72 4.41
CA GLY A 113 -0.95 -17.52 3.00
C GLY A 113 -2.02 -17.87 1.96
N GLU A 114 -2.82 -16.87 1.61
CA GLU A 114 -3.01 -16.31 0.26
C GLU A 114 -4.15 -15.31 0.42
N VAL A 115 -3.80 -14.06 0.69
CA VAL A 115 -4.82 -13.02 0.86
C VAL A 115 -5.26 -12.56 -0.51
N HIS A 116 -6.44 -13.02 -0.90
CA HIS A 116 -7.21 -12.43 -1.99
C HIS A 116 -7.81 -11.13 -1.48
N ILE A 117 -7.08 -10.02 -1.69
CA ILE A 117 -7.59 -8.68 -1.43
C ILE A 117 -8.82 -8.47 -2.32
N ASN A 118 -9.99 -8.33 -1.70
CA ASN A 118 -11.20 -8.01 -2.44
C ASN A 118 -11.27 -6.50 -2.66
N PHE A 119 -10.66 -6.04 -3.75
CA PHE A 119 -10.63 -4.63 -4.13
C PHE A 119 -12.03 -4.02 -4.33
N SER A 120 -13.06 -4.82 -4.63
CA SER A 120 -14.44 -4.33 -4.79
C SER A 120 -15.08 -3.80 -3.50
N LYS A 121 -14.48 -4.11 -2.33
CA LYS A 121 -14.96 -3.68 -1.01
C LYS A 121 -14.16 -2.49 -0.45
N ILE A 122 -13.13 -2.04 -1.15
CA ILE A 122 -12.35 -0.86 -0.77
C ILE A 122 -13.19 0.38 -1.04
N LYS A 123 -13.10 1.38 -0.16
CA LYS A 123 -13.80 2.64 -0.36
C LYS A 123 -13.19 3.40 -1.53
N GLU A 124 -14.00 3.68 -2.54
CA GLU A 124 -13.62 4.48 -3.69
C GLU A 124 -13.99 5.94 -3.48
N PHE A 125 -13.05 6.83 -3.81
CA PHE A 125 -13.22 8.27 -3.81
C PHE A 125 -12.99 8.81 -5.23
N ASN A 126 -13.55 9.98 -5.51
CA ASN A 126 -13.40 10.63 -6.80
C ASN A 126 -12.12 11.47 -6.89
N ALA A 127 -11.55 11.85 -5.75
CA ALA A 127 -10.35 12.68 -5.66
C ALA A 127 -9.26 11.99 -4.82
N GLU A 128 -7.99 12.23 -5.21
CA GLU A 128 -6.82 11.70 -4.52
C GLU A 128 -6.75 12.18 -3.07
N ASP A 129 -6.95 13.48 -2.84
CA ASP A 129 -6.92 14.10 -1.52
C ASP A 129 -7.94 13.47 -0.55
N GLU A 130 -9.16 13.16 -1.02
CA GLU A 130 -10.19 12.52 -0.20
C GLU A 130 -9.79 11.08 0.20
N ALA A 131 -9.18 10.34 -0.74
CA ALA A 131 -8.70 8.99 -0.46
C ALA A 131 -7.51 8.99 0.50
N GLU A 132 -6.60 9.96 0.37
CA GLU A 132 -5.48 10.19 1.27
C GLU A 132 -5.96 10.57 2.69
N GLU A 133 -6.85 11.55 2.80
CA GLU A 133 -7.42 11.99 4.07
C GLU A 133 -8.12 10.84 4.79
N PHE A 134 -8.86 10.00 4.06
CA PHE A 134 -9.51 8.82 4.63
C PHE A 134 -8.49 7.81 5.18
N ARG A 135 -7.45 7.47 4.41
CA ARG A 135 -6.36 6.60 4.86
C ARG A 135 -5.71 7.14 6.13
N ASP A 136 -5.39 8.43 6.13
CA ASP A 136 -4.72 9.10 7.24
C ASP A 136 -5.62 9.15 8.49
N SER A 137 -6.93 9.33 8.31
CA SER A 137 -7.90 9.27 9.41
C SER A 137 -7.91 7.89 10.08
N ILE A 138 -7.73 6.80 9.33
CA ILE A 138 -7.65 5.45 9.90
C ILE A 138 -6.42 5.33 10.82
N LEU A 139 -5.27 5.86 10.40
CA LEU A 139 -4.03 5.81 11.17
C LEU A 139 -4.09 6.64 12.45
N GLN A 140 -4.66 7.84 12.38
CA GLN A 140 -4.87 8.69 13.57
C GLN A 140 -5.76 7.98 14.61
N ASN A 141 -6.75 7.24 14.12
CA ASN A 141 -7.69 6.47 14.94
C ASN A 141 -7.12 5.13 15.42
N ILE A 142 -6.07 4.55 14.84
CA ILE A 142 -5.44 3.35 15.41
C ILE A 142 -4.85 3.62 16.81
N CYS A 143 -4.51 4.88 17.12
CA CYS A 143 -4.13 5.31 18.47
C CYS A 143 -5.34 5.57 19.41
N ASN A 144 -6.56 5.77 18.88
CA ASN A 144 -7.82 5.96 19.62
C ASN A 144 -9.04 5.85 18.68
N PRO A 145 -9.56 4.64 18.39
CA PRO A 145 -10.50 4.49 17.29
C PRO A 145 -11.94 4.70 17.73
N THR A 146 -12.73 5.40 16.90
CA THR A 146 -14.19 5.44 17.04
C THR A 146 -14.80 4.06 16.74
N GLU A 147 -15.94 3.73 17.33
CA GLU A 147 -16.57 2.40 17.15
C GLU A 147 -16.93 2.10 15.70
N GLU A 148 -17.40 3.10 14.95
CA GLU A 148 -17.74 2.97 13.52
C GLU A 148 -16.51 2.63 12.65
N LEU A 149 -15.33 3.19 12.99
CA LEU A 149 -14.08 2.85 12.31
C LEU A 149 -13.55 1.48 12.73
N LYS A 150 -13.72 1.07 13.99
CA LYS A 150 -13.37 -0.29 14.43
C LYS A 150 -14.16 -1.32 13.65
N GLU A 151 -15.46 -1.11 13.49
CA GLU A 151 -16.31 -2.00 12.68
C GLU A 151 -15.88 -2.00 11.22
N TYR A 152 -15.54 -0.85 10.63
CA TYR A 152 -15.04 -0.80 9.25
C TYR A 152 -13.70 -1.53 9.07
N ILE A 153 -12.73 -1.28 9.97
CA ILE A 153 -11.43 -1.93 9.95
C ILE A 153 -11.59 -3.44 10.18
N LEU A 154 -12.40 -3.86 11.16
CA LEU A 154 -12.71 -5.27 11.41
C LEU A 154 -13.42 -5.91 10.22
N LYS A 155 -14.34 -5.19 9.56
CA LYS A 155 -15.01 -5.69 8.36
C LYS A 155 -14.05 -5.83 7.17
N ILE A 156 -13.15 -4.87 6.96
CA ILE A 156 -12.04 -5.02 6.00
C ILE A 156 -11.23 -6.25 6.38
N ILE A 157 -10.76 -6.36 7.61
CA ILE A 157 -9.96 -7.51 8.05
C ILE A 157 -10.72 -8.82 7.83
N ASP A 158 -11.97 -8.92 8.24
CA ASP A 158 -12.77 -10.13 8.16
C ASP A 158 -13.04 -10.51 6.70
N ASP A 159 -13.40 -9.53 5.86
CA ASP A 159 -13.62 -9.74 4.43
C ASP A 159 -12.33 -10.08 3.66
N TYR A 160 -11.16 -9.71 4.20
CA TYR A 160 -9.85 -9.95 3.60
C TYR A 160 -9.18 -11.23 4.11
N ILE A 161 -9.51 -11.67 5.32
CA ILE A 161 -8.90 -12.83 5.98
C ILE A 161 -9.76 -14.09 5.83
N PHE A 162 -11.09 -13.97 5.70
CA PHE A 162 -12.00 -15.12 5.77
C PHE A 162 -12.67 -15.52 4.45
N SER A 163 -12.22 -15.03 3.29
CA SER A 163 -12.65 -15.56 1.99
C SER A 163 -12.07 -16.97 1.74
N SER A 164 -12.62 -17.95 2.46
CA SER A 164 -12.37 -19.37 2.25
C SER A 164 -13.35 -19.90 1.20
N LYS A 165 -12.81 -20.24 0.02
CA LYS A 165 -13.43 -21.00 -1.08
C LYS A 165 -14.55 -20.35 -1.88
#